data_AF-A0A453CAU9-F1
#
_entry.id   AF-A0A453CAU9-F1
#
_cell.length_a   1.000
_cell.length_b   1.000
_cell.length_c   1.000
_cell.angle_alpha   90.00
_cell.angle_beta   90.00
_cell.angle_gamma   90.00
#
_symmetry.space_group_name_H-M   'P 1'
#
loop_
_entity.id
_entity.type
_entity.pdbx_description
1 polymer ?
#
loop_
_entity_poly.entity_id
_entity_poly.type
_entity_poly.pdbx_seq_one_letter_code
_entity_poly.pdbx_strand_id
1 'polypeptide(L)'
;MSLSEKPQEVAGGVRRRGVRSAVMAPVRRPSVPRSSSWPSAPPDSDGRPATRSELTTMCRGLVEYVTWPVNNAAVSFNEIDTNSVEHAETVLNTNFYGTKLLTEALLPLFRRSPATSRILNISSQLGLLNKVRNPSLRRLLLDEETLTEGKIEAMVSQFLAQVKDGTWAENGWPKVWTDYAVSKLAVNAYTRVLARRLQSGGERVSVNCFCPGFTRTDMTKGWGKRTAEEVADFGARLALLPPGELPTGTFFKWRTPQLYSKL
;
A
#
# COMPACT_ATOMS: atom_id res chain seq x y z
N MET A 1 35.36 61.95 36.46
CA MET A 1 36.35 60.93 36.05
C MET A 1 35.67 59.97 35.09
N SER A 2 36.17 59.89 33.85
CA SER A 2 35.93 58.88 32.78
C SER A 2 34.47 58.74 32.29
N LEU A 3 34.01 59.18 31.11
CA LEU A 3 34.47 59.17 29.70
C LEU A 3 34.70 57.79 29.06
N SER A 4 34.38 57.76 27.75
CA SER A 4 34.58 56.75 26.69
C SER A 4 33.50 55.67 26.56
N GLU A 5 33.06 55.23 25.38
CA GLU A 5 32.95 55.70 23.99
C GLU A 5 32.30 54.52 23.24
N LYS A 6 31.45 54.78 22.25
CA LYS A 6 30.94 53.72 21.36
C LYS A 6 32.05 53.27 20.41
N PRO A 7 32.20 51.98 20.08
CA PRO A 7 32.97 51.57 18.93
C PRO A 7 32.13 51.73 17.64
N GLN A 8 32.64 52.52 16.70
CA GLN A 8 32.39 52.34 15.27
C GLN A 8 33.32 51.22 14.76
N GLU A 9 32.78 50.22 14.06
CA GLU A 9 33.53 49.36 13.13
C GLU A 9 32.82 49.43 11.78
N VAL A 10 33.30 50.29 10.87
CA VAL A 10 34.24 50.02 9.77
C VAL A 10 33.76 48.91 8.82
N ALA A 11 33.37 49.36 7.63
CA ALA A 11 33.04 48.55 6.48
C ALA A 11 34.27 47.75 6.00
N GLY A 12 34.18 46.42 6.10
CA GLY A 12 35.11 45.47 5.49
C GLY A 12 34.35 44.51 4.58
N GLY A 13 34.44 44.74 3.27
CA GLY A 13 33.77 43.92 2.26
C GLY A 13 34.32 42.50 2.20
N VAL A 14 33.45 41.51 2.41
CA VAL A 14 33.68 40.12 2.00
C VAL A 14 32.67 39.80 0.91
N ARG A 15 33.17 39.68 -0.33
CA ARG A 15 32.38 39.26 -1.50
C ARG A 15 31.78 37.88 -1.23
N ARG A 16 30.47 37.82 -0.96
CA ARG A 16 29.71 36.57 -1.01
C ARG A 16 29.70 36.11 -2.47
N ARG A 17 30.44 35.04 -2.78
CA ARG A 17 30.29 34.32 -4.04
C ARG A 17 28.83 33.87 -4.13
N GLY A 18 28.14 34.32 -5.17
CA GLY A 18 26.74 34.01 -5.40
C GLY A 18 26.54 32.50 -5.51
N VAL A 19 25.84 31.93 -4.53
CA VAL A 19 25.14 30.67 -4.74
C VAL A 19 23.96 31.04 -5.64
N ARG A 20 24.06 30.72 -6.93
CA ARG A 20 22.92 30.78 -7.83
C ARG A 20 21.87 29.81 -7.29
N SER A 21 20.84 30.36 -6.66
CA SER A 21 19.59 29.63 -6.42
C SER A 21 19.05 29.24 -7.79
N ALA A 22 19.22 27.98 -8.17
CA ALA A 22 18.47 27.40 -9.27
C ALA A 22 17.03 27.27 -8.78
N VAL A 23 16.23 28.30 -9.05
CA VAL A 23 14.77 28.23 -8.94
C VAL A 23 14.34 27.15 -9.91
N MET A 24 14.00 25.97 -9.41
CA MET A 24 13.33 24.95 -10.22
C MET A 24 12.04 25.57 -10.76
N ALA A 25 11.90 25.59 -12.08
CA ALA A 25 10.66 25.97 -12.73
C ALA A 25 9.51 25.10 -12.16
N PRO A 26 8.34 25.69 -11.88
CA PRO A 26 7.20 24.93 -11.38
C PRO A 26 6.85 23.85 -12.40
N VAL A 27 6.99 22.58 -12.00
CA VAL A 27 6.48 21.45 -12.76
C VAL A 27 4.98 21.67 -12.89
N ARG A 28 4.51 21.95 -14.11
CA ARG A 28 3.07 22.02 -14.41
C ARG A 28 2.45 20.70 -13.97
N ARG A 29 1.55 20.75 -12.98
CA ARG A 29 0.74 19.59 -12.61
C ARG A 29 -0.02 19.16 -13.87
N PRO A 30 0.12 17.90 -14.34
CA PRO A 30 -0.81 17.37 -15.31
C PRO A 30 -2.21 17.51 -14.72
N SER A 31 -3.16 18.01 -15.51
CA SER A 31 -4.56 18.04 -15.13
C SER A 31 -5.01 16.60 -14.91
N VAL A 32 -5.19 16.18 -13.66
CA VAL A 32 -5.80 14.89 -13.34
C VAL A 32 -7.26 14.98 -13.77
N PRO A 33 -7.75 14.10 -14.66
CA PRO A 33 -9.15 14.11 -15.07
C PRO A 33 -10.06 13.94 -13.86
N ARG A 34 -11.17 14.71 -13.80
CA ARG A 34 -12.18 14.55 -12.74
C ARG A 34 -12.73 13.12 -12.76
N SER A 35 -13.12 12.57 -11.60
CA SER A 35 -13.59 11.17 -11.47
C SER A 35 -14.67 10.78 -12.50
N SER A 36 -15.49 11.73 -12.95
CA SER A 36 -16.54 11.56 -13.98
C SER A 36 -16.04 11.32 -15.41
N SER A 37 -14.73 11.35 -15.65
CA SER A 37 -14.12 11.15 -16.99
C SER A 37 -13.36 9.83 -17.09
N TRP A 38 -13.24 9.09 -16.00
CA TRP A 38 -12.76 7.71 -16.06
C TRP A 38 -13.91 6.84 -16.54
N PRO A 39 -13.71 6.00 -17.57
CA PRO A 39 -14.72 5.01 -17.90
C PRO A 39 -14.94 4.16 -16.66
N SER A 40 -16.19 4.08 -16.23
CA SER A 40 -16.60 3.07 -15.26
C SER A 40 -16.12 1.71 -15.77
N ALA A 41 -15.67 0.83 -14.87
CA ALA A 41 -15.52 -0.58 -15.22
C ALA A 41 -16.80 -0.99 -15.97
N PRO A 42 -16.70 -1.71 -17.11
CA PRO A 42 -17.89 -2.06 -17.88
C PRO A 42 -18.91 -2.64 -16.90
N PRO A 43 -20.13 -2.07 -16.81
CA PRO A 43 -21.17 -2.74 -16.07
C PRO A 43 -21.43 -4.02 -16.85
N ASP A 44 -20.91 -5.14 -16.36
CA ASP A 44 -21.44 -6.41 -16.78
C ASP A 44 -22.93 -6.38 -16.39
N SER A 45 -23.79 -6.61 -17.38
CA SER A 45 -25.25 -6.64 -17.25
C SER A 45 -25.74 -7.56 -16.12
N ASP A 46 -24.87 -8.44 -15.61
CA ASP A 46 -25.19 -9.55 -14.73
C ASP A 46 -24.59 -9.37 -13.31
N GLY A 47 -23.91 -8.26 -13.03
CA GLY A 47 -23.35 -7.97 -11.70
C GLY A 47 -22.17 -8.86 -11.27
N ARG A 48 -21.57 -9.62 -12.20
CA ARG A 48 -20.39 -10.46 -11.91
C ARG A 48 -19.11 -9.60 -11.81
N PRO A 49 -18.10 -10.03 -11.02
CA PRO A 49 -16.80 -9.37 -10.98
C PRO A 49 -16.08 -9.43 -12.33
N ALA A 50 -15.41 -8.34 -12.71
CA ALA A 50 -14.58 -8.30 -13.92
C ALA A 50 -13.47 -9.36 -13.87
N THR A 51 -13.20 -10.01 -14.99
CA THR A 51 -12.09 -10.97 -15.14
C THR A 51 -10.76 -10.26 -15.34
N ARG A 52 -9.66 -11.01 -15.15
CA ARG A 52 -8.31 -10.51 -15.43
C ARG A 52 -8.17 -10.03 -16.87
N SER A 53 -8.71 -10.78 -17.84
CA SER A 53 -8.58 -10.47 -19.27
C SER A 53 -9.30 -9.17 -19.62
N GLU A 54 -10.50 -8.97 -19.08
CA GLU A 54 -11.29 -7.75 -19.28
C GLU A 54 -10.56 -6.54 -18.70
N LEU A 55 -10.06 -6.64 -17.47
CA LEU A 55 -9.28 -5.56 -16.85
C LEU A 55 -7.99 -5.27 -17.62
N THR A 56 -7.25 -6.29 -18.06
CA THR A 56 -6.05 -6.10 -18.88
C THR A 56 -6.38 -5.38 -20.19
N THR A 57 -7.47 -5.77 -20.86
CA THR A 57 -7.92 -5.15 -22.11
C THR A 57 -8.32 -3.70 -21.88
N MET A 58 -9.10 -3.43 -20.83
CA MET A 58 -9.49 -2.09 -20.43
C MET A 58 -8.27 -1.20 -20.16
N CYS A 59 -7.33 -1.65 -19.32
CA CYS A 59 -6.15 -0.86 -18.98
C CYS A 59 -5.24 -0.60 -20.20
N ARG A 60 -5.10 -1.58 -21.11
CA ARG A 60 -4.37 -1.40 -22.38
C ARG A 60 -5.01 -0.37 -23.30
N GLY A 61 -6.33 -0.23 -23.26
CA GLY A 61 -7.05 0.80 -24.01
C GLY A 61 -6.89 2.22 -23.42
N LEU A 62 -6.52 2.32 -22.14
CA LEU A 62 -6.42 3.61 -21.43
C LEU A 62 -5.01 4.17 -21.39
N VAL A 63 -4.01 3.31 -21.18
CA VAL A 63 -2.63 3.74 -20.95
C VAL A 63 -1.64 2.79 -21.63
N GLU A 64 -0.54 3.36 -22.10
CA GLU A 64 0.53 2.58 -22.73
C GLU A 64 1.28 1.71 -21.72
N TYR A 65 1.58 2.28 -20.56
CA TYR A 65 2.32 1.65 -19.46
C TYR A 65 1.84 2.21 -18.11
N VAL A 66 2.25 1.55 -17.02
CA VAL A 66 1.95 1.99 -15.65
C VAL A 66 3.24 2.01 -14.83
N THR A 67 3.45 3.05 -14.01
CA THR A 67 4.67 3.23 -13.20
C THR A 67 4.43 3.17 -11.70
N TRP A 68 3.26 3.55 -11.22
CA TRP A 68 3.00 3.79 -9.78
C TRP A 68 1.57 3.39 -9.36
N PRO A 69 1.15 2.13 -9.59
CA PRO A 69 -0.16 1.69 -9.14
C PRO A 69 -0.22 1.64 -7.61
N VAL A 70 -1.28 2.21 -7.05
CA VAL A 70 -1.55 2.18 -5.60
C VAL A 70 -2.83 1.38 -5.36
N ASN A 71 -2.69 0.19 -4.79
CA ASN A 71 -3.82 -0.62 -4.37
C ASN A 71 -4.34 -0.11 -3.02
N ASN A 72 -5.17 0.94 -3.07
CA ASN A 72 -5.75 1.59 -1.89
C ASN A 72 -7.12 1.04 -1.49
N ALA A 73 -7.93 0.60 -2.46
CA ALA A 73 -9.32 0.19 -2.23
C ALA A 73 -9.40 -0.90 -1.15
N ALA A 74 -10.22 -0.64 -0.13
CA ALA A 74 -10.46 -1.58 0.95
C ALA A 74 -11.77 -1.24 1.68
N VAL A 75 -12.39 -2.26 2.27
CA VAL A 75 -13.56 -2.13 3.15
C VAL A 75 -13.30 -2.82 4.49
N SER A 76 -14.00 -2.33 5.52
CA SER A 76 -14.14 -2.94 6.83
C SER A 76 -15.54 -2.59 7.33
N PHE A 77 -16.24 -3.58 7.87
CA PHE A 77 -17.58 -3.40 8.46
C PHE A 77 -17.56 -3.44 9.98
N ASN A 78 -16.39 -3.68 10.56
CA ASN A 78 -16.19 -3.66 11.99
C ASN A 78 -16.14 -2.23 12.54
N GLU A 79 -16.83 -2.01 13.64
CA GLU A 79 -16.77 -0.78 14.42
C GLU A 79 -15.54 -0.79 15.34
N ILE A 80 -15.15 0.37 15.87
CA ILE A 80 -13.93 0.53 16.70
C ILE A 80 -13.88 -0.46 17.88
N ASP A 81 -15.03 -0.78 18.46
CA ASP A 81 -15.15 -1.67 19.62
C ASP A 81 -15.86 -3.00 19.33
N THR A 82 -16.09 -3.33 18.05
CA THR A 82 -16.74 -4.58 17.65
C THR A 82 -15.80 -5.50 16.86
N ASN A 83 -16.15 -6.78 16.84
CA ASN A 83 -15.47 -7.76 16.01
C ASN A 83 -16.48 -8.81 15.49
N SER A 84 -16.81 -8.69 14.22
CA SER A 84 -17.67 -9.56 13.42
C SER A 84 -16.89 -10.08 12.22
N VAL A 85 -17.27 -11.27 11.75
CA VAL A 85 -16.79 -11.90 10.52
C VAL A 85 -17.93 -12.14 9.53
N GLU A 86 -19.10 -11.55 9.77
CA GLU A 86 -20.30 -11.69 8.93
C GLU A 86 -20.04 -11.31 7.46
N HIS A 87 -19.20 -10.30 7.24
CA HIS A 87 -18.86 -9.80 5.90
C HIS A 87 -17.49 -10.28 5.41
N ALA A 88 -16.96 -11.38 5.98
CA ALA A 88 -15.61 -11.86 5.68
C ALA A 88 -15.35 -12.09 4.19
N GLU A 89 -16.35 -12.61 3.46
CA GLU A 89 -16.26 -12.83 2.02
C GLU A 89 -16.12 -11.52 1.25
N THR A 90 -16.99 -10.52 1.51
CA THR A 90 -16.91 -9.19 0.89
C THR A 90 -15.59 -8.49 1.19
N VAL A 91 -15.13 -8.57 2.44
CA VAL A 91 -13.86 -7.98 2.89
C VAL A 91 -12.68 -8.63 2.17
N LEU A 92 -12.63 -9.96 2.06
CA LEU A 92 -11.55 -10.65 1.36
C LEU A 92 -11.59 -10.47 -0.16
N ASN A 93 -12.78 -10.48 -0.76
CA ASN A 93 -12.97 -10.22 -2.19
C ASN A 93 -12.48 -8.83 -2.57
N THR A 94 -12.76 -7.82 -1.75
CA THR A 94 -12.33 -6.45 -2.01
C THR A 94 -10.83 -6.27 -1.72
N ASN A 95 -10.42 -6.57 -0.48
CA ASN A 95 -9.12 -6.15 0.03
C ASN A 95 -7.98 -7.01 -0.51
N PHE A 96 -8.20 -8.31 -0.71
CA PHE A 96 -7.18 -9.27 -1.14
C PHE A 96 -7.36 -9.65 -2.62
N TYR A 97 -8.48 -10.28 -2.99
CA TYR A 97 -8.66 -10.77 -4.36
C TYR A 97 -8.72 -9.62 -5.37
N GLY A 98 -9.39 -8.51 -5.05
CA GLY A 98 -9.41 -7.30 -5.88
C GLY A 98 -8.01 -6.70 -6.09
N THR A 99 -7.22 -6.58 -5.01
CA THR A 99 -5.81 -6.15 -5.07
C THR A 99 -4.98 -7.07 -5.98
N LYS A 100 -5.11 -8.39 -5.80
CA LYS A 100 -4.41 -9.39 -6.61
C LYS A 100 -4.81 -9.28 -8.08
N LEU A 101 -6.11 -9.25 -8.36
CA LEU A 101 -6.68 -9.21 -9.70
C LEU A 101 -6.20 -7.97 -10.48
N LEU A 102 -6.30 -6.78 -9.89
CA LEU A 102 -5.84 -5.56 -10.53
C LEU A 102 -4.33 -5.62 -10.80
N THR A 103 -3.55 -6.06 -9.81
CA THR A 103 -2.09 -6.18 -9.96
C THR A 103 -1.71 -7.13 -11.09
N GLU A 104 -2.32 -8.31 -11.14
CA GLU A 104 -2.12 -9.32 -12.19
C GLU A 104 -2.53 -8.82 -13.58
N ALA A 105 -3.59 -8.00 -13.65
CA ALA A 105 -4.05 -7.39 -14.89
C ALA A 105 -3.08 -6.33 -15.42
N LEU A 106 -2.39 -5.63 -14.52
CA LEU A 106 -1.42 -4.57 -14.84
C LEU A 106 0.00 -5.09 -15.14
N LEU A 107 0.34 -6.33 -14.76
CA LEU A 107 1.69 -6.89 -14.99
C LEU A 107 2.23 -6.69 -16.42
N PRO A 108 1.46 -6.93 -17.49
CA PRO A 108 1.96 -6.71 -18.85
C PRO A 108 2.30 -5.24 -19.17
N LEU A 109 1.67 -4.29 -18.48
CA LEU A 109 1.89 -2.85 -18.68
C LEU A 109 3.15 -2.34 -17.96
N PHE A 110 3.59 -3.00 -16.89
CA PHE A 110 4.86 -2.65 -16.23
C PHE A 110 6.06 -2.95 -17.11
N ARG A 111 6.02 -4.04 -17.90
CA ARG A 111 7.10 -4.42 -18.81
C ARG A 111 7.35 -3.39 -19.92
N ARG A 112 6.34 -2.58 -20.25
CA ARG A 112 6.42 -1.50 -21.24
C ARG A 112 6.98 -0.19 -20.66
N SER A 113 7.07 -0.08 -19.34
CA SER A 113 7.54 1.14 -18.69
C SER A 113 9.03 1.39 -18.99
N PRO A 114 9.42 2.61 -19.39
CA PRO A 114 10.83 2.99 -19.57
C PRO A 114 11.56 3.10 -18.22
N ALA A 115 10.83 3.21 -17.11
CA ALA A 115 11.36 3.31 -15.75
C ALA A 115 10.93 2.11 -14.89
N THR A 116 11.58 1.94 -13.73
CA THR A 116 11.16 0.95 -12.72
C THR A 116 9.75 1.27 -12.22
N SER A 117 8.82 0.32 -12.36
CA SER A 117 7.47 0.45 -11.82
C SER A 117 7.43 0.11 -10.33
N ARG A 118 6.50 0.71 -9.59
CA ARG A 118 6.42 0.65 -8.13
C ARG A 118 5.00 0.39 -7.68
N ILE A 119 4.72 -0.86 -7.31
CA ILE A 119 3.42 -1.25 -6.76
C ILE A 119 3.40 -0.95 -5.26
N LEU A 120 2.44 -0.14 -4.84
CA LEU A 120 2.21 0.16 -3.43
C LEU A 120 0.86 -0.40 -2.97
N ASN A 121 0.90 -1.40 -2.09
CA ASN A 121 -0.28 -2.01 -1.49
C ASN A 121 -0.59 -1.35 -0.15
N ILE A 122 -1.78 -0.75 0.00
CA ILE A 122 -2.19 -0.18 1.27
C ILE A 122 -2.67 -1.31 2.18
N SER A 123 -1.90 -1.54 3.24
CA SER A 123 -2.11 -2.61 4.21
C SER A 123 -2.38 -2.05 5.62
N SER A 124 -2.31 -2.89 6.64
CA SER A 124 -2.51 -2.51 8.03
C SER A 124 -1.56 -3.27 8.96
N GLN A 125 -1.20 -2.63 10.07
CA GLN A 125 -0.50 -3.27 11.18
C GLN A 125 -1.29 -4.43 11.82
N LEU A 126 -2.61 -4.52 11.58
CA LEU A 126 -3.43 -5.65 12.02
C LEU A 126 -3.14 -6.93 11.22
N GLY A 127 -2.65 -6.80 9.99
CA GLY A 127 -2.21 -7.92 9.16
C GLY A 127 -0.76 -8.37 9.41
N LEU A 128 -0.12 -7.91 10.50
CA LEU A 128 1.23 -8.36 10.84
C LEU A 128 1.20 -9.76 11.45
N LEU A 129 2.25 -10.54 11.17
CA LEU A 129 2.38 -11.92 11.65
C LEU A 129 2.29 -12.04 13.19
N ASN A 130 2.71 -11.02 13.94
CA ASN A 130 2.61 -11.01 15.40
C ASN A 130 1.16 -10.95 15.93
N LYS A 131 0.16 -10.82 15.05
CA LYS A 131 -1.26 -10.91 15.37
C LYS A 131 -1.83 -12.32 15.19
N VAL A 132 -1.12 -13.19 14.46
CA VAL A 132 -1.50 -14.59 14.24
C VAL A 132 -0.95 -15.45 15.38
N ARG A 133 -1.84 -16.23 16.01
CA ARG A 133 -1.52 -17.12 17.13
C ARG A 133 -1.38 -18.58 16.71
N ASN A 134 -2.02 -18.97 15.60
CA ASN A 134 -1.94 -20.32 15.05
C ASN A 134 -0.49 -20.67 14.64
N PRO A 135 0.17 -21.67 15.26
CA PRO A 135 1.56 -22.00 14.96
C PRO A 135 1.78 -22.48 13.52
N SER A 136 0.83 -23.24 12.96
CA SER A 136 0.92 -23.78 11.60
C SER A 136 0.84 -22.66 10.56
N LEU A 137 -0.08 -21.71 10.73
CA LEU A 137 -0.17 -20.52 9.87
C LEU A 137 1.09 -19.65 9.99
N ARG A 138 1.62 -19.50 11.20
CA ARG A 138 2.88 -18.76 11.40
C ARG A 138 4.03 -19.41 10.66
N ARG A 139 4.16 -20.74 10.74
CA ARG A 139 5.19 -21.50 10.02
C ARG A 139 5.03 -21.34 8.51
N LEU A 140 3.81 -21.46 7.99
CA LEU A 140 3.50 -21.25 6.57
C LEU A 140 3.97 -19.88 6.08
N LEU A 141 3.68 -18.82 6.84
CA LEU A 141 3.98 -17.44 6.46
C LEU A 141 5.44 -17.04 6.67
N LEU A 142 6.17 -17.75 7.54
CA LEU A 142 7.61 -17.56 7.76
C LEU A 142 8.48 -18.34 6.77
N ASP A 143 7.94 -19.40 6.16
CA ASP A 143 8.61 -20.16 5.13
C ASP A 143 8.54 -19.41 3.79
N GLU A 144 9.37 -18.38 3.68
CA GLU A 144 9.39 -17.50 2.51
C GLU A 144 9.72 -18.26 1.23
N GLU A 145 10.65 -19.22 1.28
CA GLU A 145 11.10 -19.96 0.10
C GLU A 145 9.96 -20.73 -0.54
N THR A 146 9.13 -21.40 0.28
CA THR A 146 8.05 -22.25 -0.24
C THR A 146 6.68 -21.58 -0.28
N LEU A 147 6.52 -20.38 0.28
CA LEU A 147 5.24 -19.66 0.26
C LEU A 147 4.85 -19.29 -1.18
N THR A 148 3.66 -19.70 -1.60
CA THR A 148 3.11 -19.44 -2.95
C THR A 148 1.77 -18.72 -2.86
N GLU A 149 1.32 -18.14 -3.97
CA GLU A 149 -0.03 -17.56 -4.07
C GLU A 149 -1.11 -18.59 -3.73
N GLY A 150 -0.99 -19.81 -4.24
CA GLY A 150 -1.93 -20.89 -3.93
C GLY A 150 -1.98 -21.25 -2.44
N LYS A 151 -0.85 -21.20 -1.73
CA LYS A 151 -0.82 -21.39 -0.26
C LYS A 151 -1.51 -20.25 0.49
N ILE A 152 -1.37 -19.01 0.01
CA ILE A 152 -2.06 -17.84 0.57
C ILE A 152 -3.57 -17.95 0.33
N GLU A 153 -3.98 -18.34 -0.88
CA GLU A 153 -5.39 -18.57 -1.23
C GLU A 153 -6.00 -19.73 -0.44
N ALA A 154 -5.24 -20.80 -0.22
CA ALA A 154 -5.67 -21.90 0.64
C ALA A 154 -5.85 -21.44 2.10
N MET A 155 -4.94 -20.62 2.63
CA MET A 155 -5.09 -20.00 3.96
C MET A 155 -6.37 -19.14 4.04
N VAL A 156 -6.63 -18.31 3.04
CA VAL A 156 -7.83 -17.47 2.97
C VAL A 156 -9.10 -18.33 2.86
N SER A 157 -9.08 -19.38 2.05
CA SER A 157 -10.18 -20.32 1.89
C SER A 157 -10.47 -21.08 3.19
N GLN A 158 -9.41 -21.49 3.90
CA GLN A 158 -9.54 -22.12 5.21
C GLN A 158 -10.19 -21.16 6.22
N PHE A 159 -9.80 -19.89 6.25
CA PHE A 159 -10.44 -18.91 7.12
C PHE A 159 -11.93 -18.78 6.79
N LEU A 160 -12.30 -18.63 5.53
CA LEU A 160 -13.70 -18.53 5.11
C LEU A 160 -14.52 -19.78 5.46
N ALA A 161 -13.95 -20.97 5.31
CA ALA A 161 -14.59 -22.22 5.74
C ALA A 161 -14.84 -22.22 7.26
N GLN A 162 -13.85 -21.84 8.05
CA GLN A 162 -13.98 -21.75 9.51
C GLN A 162 -14.93 -20.65 9.97
N VAL A 163 -15.11 -19.59 9.18
CA VAL A 163 -16.16 -18.59 9.41
C VAL A 163 -17.55 -19.20 9.21
N LYS A 164 -17.75 -19.93 8.10
CA LYS A 164 -19.01 -20.62 7.80
C LYS A 164 -19.37 -21.67 8.85
N ASP A 165 -18.37 -22.40 9.34
CA ASP A 165 -18.55 -23.44 10.35
C ASP A 165 -18.58 -22.88 11.79
N GLY A 166 -18.37 -21.57 11.98
CA GLY A 166 -18.35 -20.94 13.31
C GLY A 166 -17.12 -21.24 14.17
N THR A 167 -16.11 -21.93 13.63
CA THR A 167 -14.92 -22.40 14.37
C THR A 167 -13.72 -21.44 14.32
N TRP A 168 -13.80 -20.35 13.55
CA TRP A 168 -12.68 -19.41 13.34
C TRP A 168 -12.07 -18.88 14.65
N ALA A 169 -12.86 -18.62 15.69
CA ALA A 169 -12.37 -17.97 16.92
C ALA A 169 -11.32 -18.81 17.68
N GLU A 170 -11.39 -20.14 17.55
CA GLU A 170 -10.50 -21.09 18.23
C GLU A 170 -9.23 -21.38 17.41
N ASN A 171 -9.24 -21.04 16.12
CA ASN A 171 -8.19 -21.39 15.17
C ASN A 171 -7.01 -20.42 15.14
N GLY A 172 -6.92 -19.49 16.10
CA GLY A 172 -5.74 -18.65 16.31
C GLY A 172 -5.53 -17.55 15.25
N TRP A 173 -6.60 -17.11 14.58
CA TRP A 173 -6.62 -15.93 13.71
C TRP A 173 -6.43 -14.62 14.51
N PRO A 174 -6.11 -13.49 13.84
CA PRO A 174 -6.09 -12.18 14.49
C PRO A 174 -7.42 -11.86 15.22
N LYS A 175 -7.33 -11.34 16.45
CA LYS A 175 -8.50 -11.12 17.32
C LYS A 175 -9.24 -9.79 17.13
N VAL A 176 -8.59 -8.80 16.51
CA VAL A 176 -9.14 -7.45 16.36
C VAL A 176 -9.41 -7.23 14.88
N TRP A 177 -10.68 -6.92 14.56
CA TRP A 177 -11.19 -6.78 13.19
C TRP A 177 -10.76 -7.97 12.32
N THR A 178 -11.16 -9.16 12.73
CA THR A 178 -10.57 -10.44 12.30
C THR A 178 -10.55 -10.61 10.78
N ASP A 179 -11.68 -10.41 10.10
CA ASP A 179 -11.78 -10.52 8.64
C ASP A 179 -10.88 -9.51 7.91
N TYR A 180 -10.89 -8.26 8.34
CA TYR A 180 -10.05 -7.19 7.83
C TYR A 180 -8.57 -7.51 8.06
N ALA A 181 -8.21 -7.96 9.26
CA ALA A 181 -6.84 -8.32 9.62
C ALA A 181 -6.33 -9.51 8.78
N VAL A 182 -7.15 -10.54 8.57
CA VAL A 182 -6.83 -11.66 7.68
C VAL A 182 -6.66 -11.18 6.24
N SER A 183 -7.51 -10.26 5.77
CA SER A 183 -7.37 -9.69 4.43
C SER A 183 -6.04 -8.94 4.25
N LYS A 184 -5.62 -8.16 5.25
CA LYS A 184 -4.33 -7.42 5.20
C LYS A 184 -3.13 -8.34 5.43
N LEU A 185 -3.30 -9.43 6.17
CA LEU A 185 -2.31 -10.50 6.29
C LEU A 185 -2.05 -11.16 4.92
N ALA A 186 -3.12 -11.47 4.18
CA ALA A 186 -3.02 -12.04 2.83
C ALA A 186 -2.35 -11.05 1.86
N VAL A 187 -2.68 -9.75 1.92
CA VAL A 187 -2.01 -8.69 1.12
C VAL A 187 -0.51 -8.61 1.44
N ASN A 188 -0.12 -8.69 2.72
CA ASN A 188 1.28 -8.69 3.12
C ASN A 188 2.03 -9.91 2.58
N ALA A 189 1.45 -11.10 2.72
CA ALA A 189 2.02 -12.34 2.20
C ALA A 189 2.16 -12.30 0.67
N TYR A 190 1.11 -11.87 -0.03
CA TYR A 190 1.10 -11.73 -1.49
C TYR A 190 2.14 -10.74 -1.98
N THR A 191 2.33 -9.62 -1.29
CA THR A 191 3.35 -8.63 -1.63
C THR A 191 4.75 -9.24 -1.64
N ARG A 192 5.06 -10.10 -0.66
CA ARG A 192 6.36 -10.80 -0.58
C ARG A 192 6.53 -11.81 -1.71
N VAL A 193 5.52 -12.64 -1.96
CA VAL A 193 5.53 -13.64 -3.03
C VAL A 193 5.66 -12.97 -4.40
N LEU A 194 4.90 -11.89 -4.64
CA LEU A 194 4.96 -11.13 -5.88
C LEU A 194 6.32 -10.44 -6.06
N ALA A 195 6.86 -9.81 -5.02
CA ALA A 195 8.18 -9.20 -5.06
C ALA A 195 9.26 -10.22 -5.47
N ARG A 196 9.27 -11.40 -4.84
CA ARG A 196 10.20 -12.48 -5.20
C ARG A 196 9.99 -12.94 -6.64
N ARG A 197 8.75 -13.20 -7.05
CA ARG A 197 8.42 -13.65 -8.42
C ARG A 197 8.95 -12.68 -9.48
N LEU A 198 8.73 -11.38 -9.28
CA LEU A 198 9.16 -10.34 -10.23
C LEU A 198 10.68 -10.12 -10.20
N GLN A 199 11.33 -10.28 -9.04
CA GLN A 199 12.79 -10.26 -8.98
C GLN A 199 13.40 -11.46 -9.72
N SER A 200 12.88 -12.67 -9.50
CA SER A 200 13.36 -13.88 -10.17
C SER A 200 13.12 -13.86 -11.68
N GLY A 201 12.07 -13.19 -12.15
CA GLY A 201 11.81 -13.00 -13.58
C GLY A 201 12.57 -11.83 -14.22
N GLY A 202 13.37 -11.08 -13.45
CA GLY A 202 14.15 -9.95 -13.95
C GLY A 202 13.31 -8.71 -14.27
N GLU A 203 12.06 -8.64 -13.81
CA GLU A 203 11.22 -7.47 -14.00
C GLU A 203 11.71 -6.27 -13.17
N ARG A 204 11.72 -5.09 -13.80
CA ARG A 204 12.04 -3.81 -13.12
C ARG A 204 10.83 -3.29 -12.35
N VAL A 205 10.37 -4.05 -11.35
CA VAL A 205 9.19 -3.73 -10.55
C VAL A 205 9.46 -3.95 -9.07
N SER A 206 9.30 -2.90 -8.25
CA SER A 206 9.29 -3.02 -6.79
C SER A 206 7.87 -3.15 -6.27
N VAL A 207 7.62 -4.00 -5.28
CA VAL A 207 6.29 -4.22 -4.69
C VAL A 207 6.40 -4.11 -3.18
N ASN A 208 5.65 -3.20 -2.57
CA ASN A 208 5.72 -2.95 -1.13
C ASN A 208 4.35 -2.75 -0.50
N CYS A 209 4.28 -2.97 0.81
CA CYS A 209 3.12 -2.62 1.62
C CYS A 209 3.36 -1.32 2.38
N PHE A 210 2.31 -0.52 2.56
CA PHE A 210 2.32 0.62 3.46
C PHE A 210 1.13 0.59 4.41
N CYS A 211 1.40 0.72 5.71
CA CYS A 211 0.38 0.88 6.73
C CYS A 211 0.18 2.36 7.06
N PRO A 212 -0.99 2.94 6.75
CA PRO A 212 -1.31 4.35 7.00
C PRO A 212 -1.44 4.67 8.50
N GLY A 213 -1.69 3.64 9.31
CA GLY A 213 -2.03 3.79 10.72
C GLY A 213 -3.49 4.22 10.91
N PHE A 214 -3.87 4.50 12.15
CA PHE A 214 -5.25 4.88 12.50
C PHE A 214 -5.53 6.31 12.01
N THR A 215 -6.24 6.40 10.89
CA THR A 215 -6.36 7.61 10.03
C THR A 215 -7.82 8.03 9.96
N ARG A 216 -8.10 9.32 10.09
CA ARG A 216 -9.46 9.88 10.07
C ARG A 216 -10.07 9.75 8.67
N THR A 217 -10.99 8.81 8.51
CA THR A 217 -11.72 8.49 7.27
C THR A 217 -13.12 7.98 7.60
N ASP A 218 -13.96 7.77 6.60
CA ASP A 218 -15.28 7.14 6.81
C ASP A 218 -15.16 5.73 7.41
N MET A 219 -14.14 4.96 7.01
CA MET A 219 -13.85 3.62 7.55
C MET A 219 -13.59 3.65 9.07
N THR A 220 -13.12 4.77 9.61
CA THR A 220 -12.88 4.95 11.05
C THR A 220 -13.88 5.91 11.69
N LYS A 221 -14.95 6.30 10.98
CA LYS A 221 -15.94 7.28 11.43
C LYS A 221 -15.31 8.60 11.92
N GLY A 222 -14.27 9.05 11.22
CA GLY A 222 -13.52 10.26 11.57
C GLY A 222 -12.56 10.11 12.76
N TRP A 223 -12.45 8.94 13.38
CA TRP A 223 -11.46 8.68 14.43
C TRP A 223 -10.08 8.40 13.84
N GLY A 224 -9.04 8.89 14.51
CA GLY A 224 -7.68 8.72 14.02
C GLY A 224 -6.72 9.76 14.57
N LYS A 225 -5.44 9.39 14.60
CA LYS A 225 -4.36 10.30 15.03
C LYS A 225 -3.82 11.15 13.87
N ARG A 226 -4.30 10.92 12.64
CA ARG A 226 -3.77 11.49 11.39
C ARG A 226 -4.90 11.84 10.43
N THR A 227 -4.69 12.84 9.57
CA THR A 227 -5.60 13.11 8.44
C THR A 227 -5.32 12.18 7.27
N ALA A 228 -6.31 12.06 6.37
CA ALA A 228 -6.12 11.39 5.09
C ALA A 228 -5.02 12.08 4.25
N GLU A 229 -4.93 13.41 4.28
CA GLU A 229 -3.94 14.17 3.51
C GLU A 229 -2.51 13.89 3.98
N GLU A 230 -2.27 13.90 5.30
CA GLU A 230 -0.95 13.58 5.88
C GLU A 230 -0.47 12.21 5.43
N VAL A 231 -1.35 11.22 5.53
CA VAL A 231 -1.02 9.83 5.16
C VAL A 231 -0.83 9.67 3.66
N ALA A 232 -1.65 10.36 2.84
CA ALA A 232 -1.53 10.33 1.39
C ALA A 232 -0.24 10.98 0.90
N ASP A 233 0.19 12.10 1.51
CA ASP A 233 1.48 12.74 1.22
C ASP A 233 2.64 11.75 1.45
N PHE A 234 2.60 11.00 2.55
CA PHE A 234 3.63 9.99 2.82
C PHE A 234 3.57 8.78 1.91
N GLY A 235 2.38 8.27 1.60
CA GLY A 235 2.20 7.21 0.61
C GLY A 235 2.75 7.61 -0.75
N ALA A 236 2.49 8.87 -1.18
CA ALA A 236 3.00 9.42 -2.42
C ALA A 236 4.54 9.55 -2.41
N ARG A 237 5.14 10.06 -1.32
CA ARG A 237 6.61 10.12 -1.18
C ARG A 237 7.25 8.74 -1.26
N LEU A 238 6.66 7.74 -0.61
CA LEU A 238 7.15 6.35 -0.67
C LEU A 238 7.07 5.79 -2.10
N ALA A 239 5.94 6.00 -2.79
CA ALA A 239 5.77 5.59 -4.18
C ALA A 239 6.69 6.34 -5.16
N LEU A 240 7.23 7.50 -4.76
CA LEU A 240 8.11 8.35 -5.58
C LEU A 240 9.60 8.21 -5.23
N LEU A 241 9.96 7.38 -4.27
CA LEU A 241 11.37 7.15 -3.92
C LEU A 241 12.19 6.71 -5.15
N PRO A 242 13.45 7.16 -5.27
CA PRO A 242 14.36 6.68 -6.31
C PRO A 242 14.43 5.15 -6.32
N PRO A 243 14.55 4.48 -7.49
CA PRO A 243 14.55 3.02 -7.56
C PRO A 243 15.63 2.36 -6.70
N GLY A 244 16.78 3.02 -6.50
CA GLY A 244 17.87 2.52 -5.63
C GLY A 244 17.61 2.67 -4.13
N GLU A 245 16.62 3.48 -3.74
CA GLU A 245 16.27 3.74 -2.33
C GLU A 245 15.00 2.99 -1.90
N LEU A 246 14.24 2.44 -2.85
CA LEU A 246 13.03 1.69 -2.59
C LEU A 246 13.32 0.18 -2.64
N PRO A 247 13.35 -0.53 -1.50
CA PRO A 247 13.43 -1.99 -1.53
C PRO A 247 12.15 -2.59 -2.15
N THR A 248 12.12 -3.90 -2.28
CA THR A 248 10.91 -4.64 -2.69
C THR A 248 10.61 -5.73 -1.67
N GLY A 249 9.36 -6.17 -1.60
CA GLY A 249 8.89 -7.14 -0.61
C GLY A 249 8.80 -6.59 0.81
N THR A 250 8.82 -5.28 0.99
CA THR A 250 8.94 -4.65 2.31
C THR A 250 7.60 -4.11 2.82
N PHE A 251 7.34 -4.27 4.13
CA PHE A 251 6.22 -3.63 4.82
C PHE A 251 6.70 -2.35 5.52
N PHE A 252 6.19 -1.21 5.08
CA PHE A 252 6.44 0.08 5.69
C PHE A 252 5.36 0.44 6.69
N LYS A 253 5.79 0.91 7.86
CA LYS A 253 4.90 1.52 8.83
C LYS A 253 5.30 2.95 9.09
N TRP A 254 4.26 3.78 9.21
CA TRP A 254 4.40 5.12 9.75
C TRP A 254 4.70 5.09 11.26
N ARG A 255 5.89 5.55 11.67
CA ARG A 255 6.21 5.92 13.07
C ARG A 255 6.64 7.37 13.07
N THR A 256 5.78 8.29 13.50
CA THR A 256 6.09 9.73 13.49
C THR A 256 7.50 10.01 14.04
N PRO A 257 8.42 10.66 13.29
CA PRO A 257 8.29 11.24 11.93
C PRO A 257 8.88 10.40 10.78
N GLN A 258 9.19 9.13 11.00
CA GLN A 258 9.97 8.27 10.12
C GLN A 258 9.19 7.06 9.59
N LEU A 259 9.53 6.66 8.37
CA LEU A 259 9.20 5.34 7.85
C LEU A 259 10.18 4.34 8.42
N TYR A 260 9.69 3.18 8.82
CA TYR A 260 10.55 2.05 9.12
C TYR A 260 9.93 0.76 8.60
N SER A 261 10.80 -0.12 8.13
CA SER A 261 10.45 -1.45 7.63
C SER A 261 10.19 -2.39 8.81
N LYS A 262 9.16 -3.23 8.69
CA LYS A 262 9.01 -4.46 9.47
C LYS A 262 9.00 -5.66 8.54
N LEU A 263 9.62 -6.74 9.00
CA LEU A 263 9.46 -8.08 8.41
C LEU A 263 8.09 -8.67 8.74
#